data_AF-A0A017S742-F1
#
_entry.id   AF-A0A017S742-F1
#
_cell.length_a   1.000
_cell.length_b   1.000
_cell.length_c   1.000
_cell.angle_alpha   90.00
_cell.angle_beta   90.00
_cell.angle_gamma   90.00
#
_symmetry.space_group_name_H-M   'P 1'
#
loop_
_entity.id
_entity.type
_entity.pdbx_description
1 polymer ?
#
loop_
_entity_poly.entity_id
_entity_poly.type
_entity_poly.pdbx_seq_one_letter_code
_entity_poly.pdbx_strand_id
1 'polypeptide(L)'
;MISSTAMFLFLCCHLRNGFTRSFFISLISPLHPNQWIMSHRMLFLSILLILTTLSQWTTAIPAVRLPNKPHIFSETKQYPLPNLGNIQAHDPNIVELDGKFYLFKGGVHLPIHKASSLDGPWQKIGTVLDGPSVIEKQNRTRPWAPTTVQWKNRFYCFYTISKNGVRNSAIGVASSDSIDQGGWTDHGAVINTDKGPLSDTYPLTVSNAIDASFIADQSTGKPYLLWGSYWQGIFQLPLADDLLSVEDERLDATHLVFLPGRKVKPQEGSFMTCREGYYYLWFSHGKCCDFHKGFPAMGREYSIRVGRSKGVRGPFVDKSGKKLLDGGGTTVYGSNHGLVYAPGGIGILPENKHHQDIMYYHYRESHYPSLKETPTYWDFF
;
A
#
# COMPACT_ATOMS: atom_id res chain seq x y z
N MET A 1 40.77 59.23 18.70
CA MET A 1 41.97 59.23 19.57
C MET A 1 41.66 58.39 20.80
N ILE A 2 42.47 57.34 21.01
CA ILE A 2 42.93 56.79 22.29
C ILE A 2 41.83 56.35 23.27
N SER A 3 41.55 55.05 23.36
CA SER A 3 42.17 54.06 24.29
C SER A 3 41.57 54.16 25.71
N SER A 4 40.88 53.13 26.21
CA SER A 4 41.37 51.82 26.69
C SER A 4 41.52 51.83 28.21
N THR A 5 41.30 50.63 28.77
CA THR A 5 41.92 50.09 30.02
C THR A 5 41.46 50.70 31.34
N ALA A 6 41.40 50.02 32.48
CA ALA A 6 41.34 48.61 32.93
C ALA A 6 41.50 48.68 34.48
N MET A 7 41.56 47.52 35.14
CA MET A 7 42.07 47.25 36.50
C MET A 7 41.05 47.31 37.65
N PHE A 8 41.01 46.40 38.65
CA PHE A 8 41.91 45.32 39.12
C PHE A 8 41.10 44.34 40.02
N LEU A 9 41.27 43.01 39.90
CA LEU A 9 42.04 42.08 40.76
C LEU A 9 41.49 41.79 42.17
N PHE A 10 41.25 40.51 42.49
CA PHE A 10 42.06 39.61 43.36
C PHE A 10 41.40 38.20 43.36
N LEU A 11 42.04 37.14 42.84
CA LEU A 11 42.87 36.11 43.54
C LEU A 11 42.10 35.36 44.66
N CYS A 12 42.06 34.03 44.77
CA CYS A 12 43.19 33.10 44.72
C CYS A 12 42.74 31.61 44.67
N CYS A 13 43.54 30.78 43.96
CA CYS A 13 43.97 29.39 44.23
C CYS A 13 42.95 28.25 44.49
N HIS A 14 43.14 26.97 44.11
CA HIS A 14 44.11 26.12 43.38
C HIS A 14 43.49 24.68 43.52
N LEU A 15 43.49 23.69 42.61
CA LEU A 15 44.60 22.94 41.99
C LEU A 15 44.04 21.78 41.10
N ARG A 16 44.67 21.60 39.91
CA ARG A 16 45.18 20.36 39.24
C ARG A 16 44.24 19.20 38.88
N ASN A 17 44.34 18.47 37.74
CA ASN A 17 45.39 18.19 36.71
C ASN A 17 44.67 17.99 35.33
N GLY A 18 45.17 18.38 34.14
CA GLY A 18 46.37 17.95 33.36
C GLY A 18 46.01 16.78 32.43
N PHE A 19 46.19 16.70 31.09
CA PHE A 19 47.20 17.20 30.10
C PHE A 19 46.56 17.16 28.69
N THR A 20 46.42 18.26 27.94
CA THR A 20 47.27 18.84 26.84
C THR A 20 47.44 18.05 25.53
N ARG A 21 46.87 18.64 24.46
CA ARG A 21 47.24 18.52 23.03
C ARG A 21 48.22 19.63 22.67
N SER A 22 49.06 19.43 21.65
CA SER A 22 49.47 20.50 20.72
C SER A 22 49.94 19.95 19.38
N PHE A 23 49.45 20.60 18.33
CA PHE A 23 49.87 20.54 16.92
C PHE A 23 51.01 21.53 16.67
N PHE A 24 51.87 21.28 15.68
CA PHE A 24 52.44 22.32 14.82
C PHE A 24 52.80 21.76 13.43
N ILE A 25 52.57 22.59 12.41
CA ILE A 25 52.71 22.37 10.96
C ILE A 25 53.93 23.15 10.43
N SER A 26 54.38 22.77 9.22
CA SER A 26 55.14 23.51 8.19
C SER A 26 56.67 23.37 8.21
N LEU A 27 57.42 23.32 7.10
CA LEU A 27 57.27 23.01 5.66
C LEU A 27 58.68 23.20 5.03
N ILE A 28 58.94 22.56 3.88
CA ILE A 28 59.97 22.87 2.85
C ILE A 28 61.33 22.12 2.91
N SER A 29 61.63 21.50 1.76
CA SER A 29 62.79 20.71 1.28
C SER A 29 63.98 21.59 0.82
N PRO A 30 64.96 21.11 0.00
CA PRO A 30 65.56 19.78 -0.25
C PRO A 30 67.12 19.81 -0.12
N LEU A 31 67.82 18.68 -0.33
CA LEU A 31 69.16 18.60 -1.00
C LEU A 31 69.63 17.12 -1.18
N HIS A 32 70.12 16.83 -2.39
CA HIS A 32 70.82 15.62 -2.89
C HIS A 32 72.37 15.83 -2.78
N PRO A 33 73.30 14.96 -3.26
CA PRO A 33 73.36 13.49 -3.42
C PRO A 33 74.75 12.84 -3.04
N ASN A 34 74.87 11.53 -3.25
CA ASN A 34 76.09 10.67 -3.39
C ASN A 34 76.84 10.29 -2.08
N GLN A 35 77.22 9.03 -1.84
CA GLN A 35 78.27 8.31 -2.56
C GLN A 35 78.49 6.83 -2.09
N TRP A 36 78.84 5.94 -3.04
CA TRP A 36 79.58 4.62 -3.01
C TRP A 36 78.90 3.36 -2.40
N ILE A 37 78.57 2.24 -3.10
CA ILE A 37 79.29 1.32 -4.04
C ILE A 37 80.49 0.65 -3.31
N MET A 38 80.70 -0.67 -3.16
CA MET A 38 80.27 -1.89 -3.85
C MET A 38 80.59 -3.13 -2.99
N SER A 39 79.90 -4.24 -3.32
CA SER A 39 80.35 -5.64 -3.18
C SER A 39 80.37 -6.25 -1.78
N HIS A 40 79.64 -7.36 -1.60
CA HIS A 40 80.19 -8.68 -1.21
C HIS A 40 79.07 -9.72 -1.37
N ARG A 41 79.01 -10.29 -2.57
CA ARG A 41 78.32 -11.55 -2.87
C ARG A 41 78.98 -12.63 -2.02
N MET A 42 78.27 -13.22 -1.05
CA MET A 42 78.47 -14.58 -0.49
C MET A 42 77.69 -14.68 0.83
N LEU A 43 76.35 -14.56 0.81
CA LEU A 43 75.51 -14.90 1.96
C LEU A 43 74.06 -15.22 1.54
N PHE A 44 73.91 -15.91 0.40
CA PHE A 44 72.63 -16.32 -0.18
C PHE A 44 72.67 -17.80 -0.54
N LEU A 45 72.88 -18.69 0.44
CA LEU A 45 72.71 -20.14 0.20
C LEU A 45 72.39 -20.99 1.44
N SER A 46 72.06 -20.41 2.59
CA SER A 46 71.84 -21.18 3.84
C SER A 46 70.47 -20.97 4.52
N ILE A 47 69.59 -20.10 3.98
CA ILE A 47 68.26 -19.79 4.54
C ILE A 47 67.15 -20.22 3.56
N LEU A 48 67.29 -21.39 2.94
CA LEU A 48 66.26 -21.96 2.05
C LEU A 48 65.87 -23.40 2.42
N LEU A 49 66.21 -23.89 3.62
CA LEU A 49 65.93 -25.26 4.04
C LEU A 49 65.15 -25.41 5.36
N ILE A 50 64.57 -24.33 5.91
CA ILE A 50 63.74 -24.37 7.14
C ILE A 50 62.26 -24.01 6.87
N LEU A 51 61.89 -23.67 5.63
CA LEU A 51 60.52 -23.24 5.28
C LEU A 51 59.67 -24.30 4.53
N THR A 52 60.10 -25.57 4.48
CA THR A 52 59.42 -26.62 3.71
C THR A 52 58.75 -27.74 4.52
N THR A 53 58.62 -27.62 5.85
CA THR A 53 57.96 -28.65 6.69
C THR A 53 56.73 -28.19 7.47
N LEU A 54 56.16 -27.02 7.16
CA LEU A 54 54.93 -26.50 7.81
C LEU A 54 53.78 -26.20 6.84
N SER A 55 53.66 -26.96 5.74
CA SER A 55 52.65 -26.71 4.69
C SER A 55 51.61 -27.82 4.49
N GLN A 56 51.29 -28.63 5.52
CA GLN A 56 50.30 -29.71 5.35
C GLN A 56 49.34 -29.94 6.52
N TRP A 57 48.73 -28.91 7.11
CA TRP A 57 47.50 -29.09 7.89
C TRP A 57 46.58 -27.86 7.81
N THR A 58 46.10 -27.52 6.61
CA THR A 58 44.87 -26.72 6.48
C THR A 58 43.71 -27.67 6.31
N THR A 59 43.02 -27.99 7.41
CA THR A 59 41.71 -28.64 7.34
C THR A 59 40.76 -27.69 6.61
N ALA A 60 40.21 -28.13 5.48
CA ALA A 60 39.15 -27.39 4.81
C ALA A 60 37.96 -27.30 5.76
N ILE A 61 37.70 -26.10 6.29
CA ILE A 61 36.43 -25.83 6.97
C ILE A 61 35.34 -26.01 5.92
N PRO A 62 34.37 -26.93 6.09
CA PRO A 62 33.27 -27.03 5.15
C PRO A 62 32.59 -25.67 5.08
N ALA A 63 32.44 -25.13 3.87
CA ALA A 63 31.72 -23.89 3.67
C ALA A 63 30.34 -24.03 4.33
N VAL A 64 30.12 -23.30 5.42
CA VAL A 64 28.79 -23.18 6.02
C VAL A 64 27.92 -22.59 4.93
N ARG A 65 27.07 -23.42 4.33
CA ARG A 65 26.05 -22.99 3.39
C ARG A 65 25.15 -22.06 4.19
N LEU A 66 25.34 -20.75 4.04
CA LEU A 66 24.40 -19.77 4.58
C LEU A 66 23.01 -20.22 4.12
N PRO A 67 22.02 -20.34 5.03
CA PRO A 67 20.67 -20.68 4.59
C PRO A 67 20.29 -19.66 3.53
N ASN A 68 19.92 -20.14 2.32
CA ASN A 68 19.38 -19.29 1.26
C ASN A 68 18.35 -18.39 1.92
N LYS A 69 18.58 -17.06 1.90
CA LYS A 69 17.55 -16.12 2.35
C LYS A 69 16.29 -16.50 1.57
N PRO A 70 15.14 -16.75 2.23
CA PRO A 70 13.92 -17.02 1.50
C PRO A 70 13.70 -15.86 0.54
N HIS A 71 13.56 -16.15 -0.76
CA HIS A 71 13.23 -15.15 -1.75
C HIS A 71 11.85 -14.62 -1.36
N ILE A 72 11.79 -13.43 -0.77
CA ILE A 72 10.54 -12.81 -0.31
C ILE A 72 9.67 -12.41 -1.50
N PHE A 73 10.32 -12.09 -2.62
CA PHE A 73 9.70 -11.68 -3.86
C PHE A 73 9.51 -12.89 -4.78
N SER A 74 8.30 -13.06 -5.28
CA SER A 74 7.96 -14.11 -6.23
C SER A 74 8.53 -13.78 -7.61
N GLU A 75 9.27 -14.73 -8.19
CA GLU A 75 9.85 -14.62 -9.55
C GLU A 75 8.97 -15.32 -10.61
N THR A 76 7.74 -15.71 -10.25
CA THR A 76 6.82 -16.34 -11.22
C THR A 76 6.55 -15.43 -12.41
N LYS A 77 6.43 -16.04 -13.59
CA LYS A 77 6.07 -15.37 -14.85
C LYS A 77 4.67 -15.72 -15.34
N GLN A 78 3.87 -16.38 -14.49
CA GLN A 78 2.51 -16.80 -14.83
C GLN A 78 1.57 -15.61 -15.08
N TYR A 79 1.85 -14.49 -14.43
CA TYR A 79 1.07 -13.26 -14.57
C TYR A 79 1.76 -12.32 -15.58
N PRO A 80 0.99 -11.59 -16.41
CA PRO A 80 1.55 -10.53 -17.24
C PRO A 80 2.13 -9.40 -16.37
N LEU A 81 3.05 -8.63 -16.95
CA LEU A 81 3.51 -7.39 -16.32
C LEU A 81 2.42 -6.32 -16.46
N PRO A 82 2.21 -5.49 -15.44
CA PRO A 82 1.23 -4.42 -15.48
C PRO A 82 1.63 -3.30 -16.45
N ASN A 83 0.64 -2.62 -17.01
CA ASN A 83 0.87 -1.33 -17.65
C ASN A 83 1.06 -0.24 -16.60
N LEU A 84 1.92 0.74 -16.92
CA LEU A 84 2.32 1.73 -15.94
C LEU A 84 1.28 2.83 -15.74
N GLY A 85 1.04 3.07 -14.45
CA GLY A 85 0.35 4.19 -13.84
C GLY A 85 0.71 5.59 -14.28
N ASN A 86 2.01 5.80 -14.14
CA ASN A 86 2.68 7.09 -14.05
C ASN A 86 2.07 8.05 -13.00
N ILE A 87 1.42 7.54 -11.95
CA ILE A 87 0.93 8.31 -10.80
C ILE A 87 0.96 7.47 -9.52
N GLN A 88 1.32 8.03 -8.36
CA GLN A 88 1.26 7.33 -7.08
C GLN A 88 -0.16 7.32 -6.51
N ALA A 89 -0.78 6.14 -6.37
CA ALA A 89 -1.97 5.97 -5.54
C ALA A 89 -1.99 4.61 -4.82
N HIS A 90 -2.57 4.66 -3.63
CA HIS A 90 -2.97 3.51 -2.83
C HIS A 90 -4.49 3.49 -2.83
N ASP A 91 -5.08 2.30 -3.00
CA ASP A 91 -6.52 2.07 -3.18
C ASP A 91 -7.14 3.03 -4.22
N PRO A 92 -6.71 2.94 -5.49
CA PRO A 92 -7.26 3.78 -6.55
C PRO A 92 -8.74 3.47 -6.80
N ASN A 93 -9.49 4.48 -7.22
CA ASN A 93 -10.78 4.30 -7.88
C ASN A 93 -10.79 5.16 -9.15
N ILE A 94 -11.09 4.54 -10.30
CA ILE A 94 -11.09 5.22 -11.58
C ILE A 94 -12.51 5.19 -12.14
N VAL A 95 -12.99 6.36 -12.56
CA VAL A 95 -14.23 6.52 -13.32
C VAL A 95 -13.85 6.95 -14.74
N GLU A 96 -14.45 6.34 -15.75
CA GLU A 96 -14.39 6.81 -17.12
C GLU A 96 -15.66 7.61 -17.44
N LEU A 97 -15.50 8.84 -17.94
CA LEU A 97 -16.58 9.72 -18.36
C LEU A 97 -16.15 10.49 -19.60
N ASP A 98 -16.94 10.42 -20.67
CA ASP A 98 -16.71 11.10 -21.95
C ASP A 98 -15.30 10.90 -22.53
N GLY A 99 -14.79 9.66 -22.44
CA GLY A 99 -13.46 9.28 -22.92
C GLY A 99 -12.31 9.89 -22.12
N LYS A 100 -12.56 10.35 -20.89
CA LYS A 100 -11.56 10.80 -19.92
C LYS A 100 -11.61 9.90 -18.68
N PHE A 101 -10.45 9.74 -18.06
CA PHE A 101 -10.31 8.96 -16.83
C PHE A 101 -10.14 9.89 -15.63
N TYR A 102 -10.87 9.60 -14.56
CA TYR A 102 -10.85 10.34 -13.31
C TYR A 102 -10.41 9.41 -12.19
N LEU A 103 -9.21 9.63 -11.65
CA LEU A 103 -8.65 8.89 -10.52
C LEU A 103 -8.95 9.60 -9.21
N PHE A 104 -9.70 8.92 -8.35
CA PHE A 104 -9.89 9.24 -6.95
C PHE A 104 -8.92 8.41 -6.12
N LYS A 105 -8.24 9.04 -5.15
CA LYS A 105 -7.30 8.33 -4.28
C LYS A 105 -7.34 8.83 -2.85
N GLY A 106 -6.94 7.95 -1.91
CA GLY A 106 -6.70 8.35 -0.53
C GLY A 106 -5.62 9.44 -0.41
N GLY A 107 -5.73 10.30 0.59
CA GLY A 107 -4.81 11.43 0.79
C GLY A 107 -5.52 12.68 1.27
N VAL A 108 -4.82 13.83 1.28
CA VAL A 108 -5.39 15.10 1.75
C VAL A 108 -6.67 15.40 1.00
N HIS A 109 -7.79 15.33 1.72
CA HIS A 109 -9.14 15.62 1.24
C HIS A 109 -9.58 14.83 -0.01
N LEU A 110 -9.02 13.63 -0.23
CA LEU A 110 -9.31 12.76 -1.39
C LEU A 110 -9.05 13.45 -2.75
N PRO A 111 -7.77 13.54 -3.18
CA PRO A 111 -7.41 14.17 -4.45
C PRO A 111 -8.04 13.49 -5.67
N ILE A 112 -8.48 14.32 -6.62
CA ILE A 112 -9.02 13.90 -7.92
C ILE A 112 -8.02 14.27 -9.01
N HIS A 113 -7.67 13.30 -9.85
CA HIS A 113 -6.81 13.50 -11.02
C HIS A 113 -7.55 13.12 -12.29
N LYS A 114 -7.25 13.81 -13.39
CA LYS A 114 -7.83 13.60 -14.70
C LYS A 114 -6.74 13.26 -15.72
N ALA A 115 -7.02 12.32 -16.61
CA ALA A 115 -6.15 11.99 -17.74
C ALA A 115 -6.98 11.64 -18.99
N SER A 116 -6.34 11.71 -20.16
CA SER A 116 -6.96 11.29 -21.44
C SER A 116 -6.69 9.82 -21.76
N SER A 117 -5.76 9.20 -21.06
CA SER A 117 -5.41 7.79 -21.13
C SER A 117 -5.02 7.33 -19.74
N LEU A 118 -5.08 6.03 -19.50
CA LEU A 118 -4.74 5.48 -18.20
C LEU A 118 -3.27 5.77 -17.87
N ASP A 119 -2.33 5.57 -18.80
CA ASP A 119 -0.89 5.87 -18.62
C ASP A 119 -0.54 7.35 -18.36
N GLY A 120 -1.53 8.24 -18.31
CA GLY A 120 -1.35 9.66 -17.99
C GLY A 120 -0.97 10.50 -19.21
N PRO A 121 -0.43 11.72 -19.01
CA PRO A 121 -0.16 12.33 -17.72
C PRO A 121 -1.44 12.65 -16.95
N TRP A 122 -1.37 12.51 -15.63
CA TRP A 122 -2.46 12.81 -14.70
C TRP A 122 -2.37 14.24 -14.18
N GLN A 123 -3.42 15.02 -14.41
CA GLN A 123 -3.55 16.37 -13.88
C GLN A 123 -4.42 16.36 -12.62
N LYS A 124 -3.93 16.88 -11.49
CA LYS A 124 -4.79 17.11 -10.32
C LYS A 124 -5.80 18.21 -10.63
N ILE A 125 -7.09 17.91 -10.53
CA ILE A 125 -8.18 18.85 -10.83
C ILE A 125 -8.91 19.35 -9.57
N GLY A 126 -8.75 18.67 -8.43
CA GLY A 126 -9.40 19.08 -7.19
C GLY A 126 -9.29 18.04 -6.08
N THR A 127 -10.21 18.14 -5.13
CA THR A 127 -10.41 17.23 -4.00
C THR A 127 -11.91 16.97 -3.82
N VAL A 128 -12.28 15.82 -3.28
CA VAL A 128 -13.68 15.51 -2.96
C VAL A 128 -14.14 16.28 -1.73
N LEU A 129 -13.26 16.56 -0.77
CA LEU A 129 -13.60 17.35 0.39
C LEU A 129 -12.93 18.74 0.30
N ASP A 130 -13.65 19.78 0.71
CA ASP A 130 -13.09 21.14 0.81
C ASP A 130 -12.26 21.33 2.09
N GLY A 131 -12.39 20.41 3.05
CA GLY A 131 -11.70 20.44 4.33
C GLY A 131 -11.70 19.07 5.02
N PRO A 132 -11.47 19.04 6.35
CA PRO A 132 -11.70 17.83 7.13
C PRO A 132 -13.14 17.33 6.95
N SER A 133 -13.32 16.01 6.81
CA SER A 133 -14.64 15.39 6.81
C SER A 133 -15.47 15.82 8.03
N VAL A 134 -16.78 15.91 7.87
CA VAL A 134 -17.74 16.21 8.96
C VAL A 134 -17.87 15.06 9.96
N ILE A 135 -17.35 13.87 9.63
CA ILE A 135 -17.35 12.72 10.53
C ILE A 135 -16.34 12.96 11.65
N GLU A 136 -16.83 13.16 12.87
CA GLU A 136 -16.02 13.42 14.07
C GLU A 136 -15.28 12.17 14.59
N LYS A 137 -14.31 11.69 13.80
CA LYS A 137 -13.38 10.60 14.10
C LYS A 137 -11.93 11.00 13.76
N GLN A 138 -10.99 10.07 13.89
CA GLN A 138 -9.60 10.27 13.49
C GLN A 138 -9.44 10.41 11.97
N ASN A 139 -8.32 10.96 11.49
CA ASN A 139 -7.95 10.99 10.07
C ASN A 139 -8.92 11.74 9.11
N ARG A 140 -9.68 12.71 9.64
CA ARG A 140 -10.65 13.52 8.88
C ARG A 140 -10.07 14.27 7.69
N THR A 141 -8.79 14.63 7.75
CA THR A 141 -8.12 15.40 6.69
C THR A 141 -7.49 14.52 5.62
N ARG A 142 -7.34 13.20 5.85
CA ARG A 142 -6.72 12.29 4.88
C ARG A 142 -7.46 10.96 4.73
N PRO A 143 -8.74 10.95 4.30
CA PRO A 143 -9.51 9.72 4.16
C PRO A 143 -8.87 8.73 3.15
N TRP A 144 -9.28 7.46 3.24
CA TRP A 144 -8.74 6.35 2.45
C TRP A 144 -9.76 5.76 1.49
N ALA A 145 -9.27 4.90 0.57
CA ALA A 145 -10.05 4.01 -0.28
C ALA A 145 -11.37 4.62 -0.79
N PRO A 146 -11.30 5.70 -1.58
CA PRO A 146 -12.51 6.27 -2.15
C PRO A 146 -13.12 5.32 -3.17
N THR A 147 -14.45 5.29 -3.25
CA THR A 147 -15.18 4.65 -4.36
C THR A 147 -16.19 5.64 -4.91
N THR A 148 -15.95 6.12 -6.12
CA THR A 148 -16.84 7.03 -6.83
C THR A 148 -17.73 6.29 -7.82
N VAL A 149 -19.02 6.58 -7.80
CA VAL A 149 -20.02 6.03 -8.71
C VAL A 149 -20.93 7.12 -9.24
N GLN A 150 -21.45 6.92 -10.45
CA GLN A 150 -22.54 7.72 -10.97
C GLN A 150 -23.86 7.02 -10.67
N TRP A 151 -24.81 7.73 -10.07
CA TRP A 151 -26.13 7.23 -9.71
C TRP A 151 -27.18 8.31 -9.91
N LYS A 152 -28.24 8.01 -10.67
CA LYS A 152 -29.36 8.94 -10.96
C LYS A 152 -28.88 10.37 -11.32
N ASN A 153 -27.95 10.45 -12.29
CA ASN A 153 -27.34 11.70 -12.80
C ASN A 153 -26.48 12.50 -11.81
N ARG A 154 -26.10 11.92 -10.67
CA ARG A 154 -25.19 12.52 -9.69
C ARG A 154 -23.99 11.62 -9.45
N PHE A 155 -22.89 12.19 -8.98
CA PHE A 155 -21.71 11.45 -8.54
C PHE A 155 -21.71 11.34 -7.03
N TYR A 156 -21.38 10.15 -6.53
CA TYR A 156 -21.24 9.83 -5.11
C TYR A 156 -19.86 9.24 -4.90
N CYS A 157 -19.09 9.81 -3.97
CA CYS A 157 -17.80 9.29 -3.55
C CYS A 157 -17.93 8.79 -2.11
N PHE A 158 -17.98 7.48 -1.94
CA PHE A 158 -17.80 6.86 -0.63
C PHE A 158 -16.33 6.95 -0.21
N TYR A 159 -16.06 7.10 1.08
CA TYR A 159 -14.69 7.22 1.58
C TYR A 159 -14.53 6.67 3.00
N THR A 160 -13.31 6.30 3.35
CA THR A 160 -12.98 5.69 4.65
C THR A 160 -12.41 6.71 5.64
N ILE A 161 -12.95 6.73 6.84
CA ILE A 161 -12.37 7.41 8.02
C ILE A 161 -11.92 6.35 9.02
N SER A 162 -10.61 6.15 9.17
CA SER A 162 -10.04 5.15 10.08
C SER A 162 -8.59 5.44 10.49
N LYS A 163 -7.99 4.53 11.26
CA LYS A 163 -6.55 4.47 11.60
C LYS A 163 -6.08 3.01 11.56
N ASN A 164 -4.80 2.79 11.28
CA ASN A 164 -4.24 1.45 11.07
C ASN A 164 -4.53 0.54 12.26
N GLY A 165 -5.07 -0.65 11.98
CA GLY A 165 -5.25 -1.72 12.95
C GLY A 165 -6.38 -1.54 13.96
N VAL A 166 -7.28 -0.57 13.77
CA VAL A 166 -8.48 -0.41 14.61
C VAL A 166 -9.76 -0.58 13.80
N ARG A 167 -10.88 -0.83 14.48
CA ARG A 167 -12.22 -0.87 13.88
C ARG A 167 -13.11 0.30 14.25
N ASN A 168 -12.58 1.33 14.92
CA ASN A 168 -13.34 2.57 15.14
C ASN A 168 -13.36 3.38 13.85
N SER A 169 -14.14 2.92 12.88
CA SER A 169 -14.09 3.39 11.49
C SER A 169 -15.45 3.86 11.04
N ALA A 170 -15.48 4.60 9.93
CA ALA A 170 -16.70 4.94 9.24
C ALA A 170 -16.49 4.93 7.72
N ILE A 171 -17.54 4.57 7.00
CA ILE A 171 -17.68 4.88 5.58
C ILE A 171 -18.57 6.11 5.48
N GLY A 172 -18.00 7.20 4.97
CA GLY A 172 -18.73 8.42 4.62
C GLY A 172 -19.09 8.49 3.15
N VAL A 173 -19.91 9.46 2.79
CA VAL A 173 -20.27 9.74 1.39
C VAL A 173 -20.30 11.24 1.13
N ALA A 174 -19.71 11.65 0.01
CA ALA A 174 -19.86 12.99 -0.55
C ALA A 174 -20.52 12.91 -1.93
N SER A 175 -21.27 13.94 -2.32
CA SER A 175 -21.92 13.97 -3.65
C SER A 175 -21.64 15.25 -4.43
N SER A 176 -21.59 15.15 -5.75
CA SER A 176 -21.54 16.30 -6.67
C SER A 176 -22.36 16.03 -7.94
N ASP A 177 -22.80 17.09 -8.62
CA ASP A 177 -23.39 17.02 -9.96
C ASP A 177 -22.32 16.93 -11.08
N SER A 178 -21.05 17.20 -10.78
CA SER A 178 -19.97 17.19 -11.77
C SER A 178 -18.60 16.90 -11.13
N ILE A 179 -17.86 15.92 -11.69
CA ILE A 179 -16.48 15.68 -11.28
C ILE A 179 -15.57 16.86 -11.67
N ASP A 180 -15.75 17.43 -12.87
CA ASP A 180 -14.91 18.50 -13.41
C ASP A 180 -15.12 19.84 -12.71
N GLN A 181 -16.38 20.20 -12.42
CA GLN A 181 -16.69 21.47 -11.75
C GLN A 181 -16.50 21.40 -10.23
N GLY A 182 -16.38 20.20 -9.65
CA GLY A 182 -16.28 20.01 -8.21
C GLY A 182 -17.63 20.26 -7.52
N GLY A 183 -17.65 21.05 -6.43
CA GLY A 183 -18.89 21.32 -5.70
C GLY A 183 -19.40 20.12 -4.88
N TRP A 184 -18.47 19.34 -4.33
CA TRP A 184 -18.78 18.18 -3.52
C TRP A 184 -19.33 18.57 -2.14
N THR A 185 -20.44 17.96 -1.74
CA THR A 185 -21.03 18.10 -0.40
C THR A 185 -20.75 16.85 0.40
N ASP A 186 -20.12 16.99 1.57
CA ASP A 186 -19.92 15.89 2.53
C ASP A 186 -21.19 15.66 3.36
N HIS A 187 -21.75 14.46 3.28
CA HIS A 187 -22.99 14.08 3.97
C HIS A 187 -22.76 13.31 5.27
N GLY A 188 -21.49 13.10 5.64
CA GLY A 188 -21.14 12.34 6.83
C GLY A 188 -21.20 10.82 6.63
N ALA A 189 -21.40 10.10 7.74
CA ALA A 189 -21.23 8.65 7.79
C ALA A 189 -22.50 7.90 7.34
N VAL A 190 -22.34 6.96 6.41
CA VAL A 190 -23.36 5.97 6.02
C VAL A 190 -23.40 4.81 7.02
N ILE A 191 -22.21 4.31 7.41
CA ILE A 191 -22.07 3.27 8.44
C ILE A 191 -20.86 3.54 9.34
N ASN A 192 -20.96 3.06 10.58
CA ASN A 192 -19.91 3.18 11.60
C ASN A 192 -19.63 1.83 12.26
N THR A 193 -18.38 1.61 12.66
CA THR A 193 -17.99 0.51 13.55
C THR A 193 -17.34 1.07 14.82
N ASP A 194 -17.45 0.34 15.93
CA ASP A 194 -17.03 0.71 17.31
C ASP A 194 -17.79 1.87 17.97
N LYS A 195 -17.93 3.02 17.29
CA LYS A 195 -18.61 4.21 17.83
C LYS A 195 -19.42 4.91 16.76
N GLY A 196 -20.58 5.45 17.11
CA GLY A 196 -21.43 6.24 16.22
C GLY A 196 -22.75 5.54 15.89
N PRO A 197 -23.62 6.17 15.08
CA PRO A 197 -24.91 5.57 14.73
C PRO A 197 -24.77 4.16 14.16
N LEU A 198 -25.67 3.28 14.59
CA LEU A 198 -25.77 1.87 14.18
C LEU A 198 -24.58 0.97 14.56
N SER A 199 -23.51 1.46 15.22
CA SER A 199 -22.31 0.66 15.49
C SER A 199 -22.53 -0.54 16.43
N ASP A 200 -23.62 -0.51 17.20
CA ASP A 200 -24.05 -1.59 18.09
C ASP A 200 -24.96 -2.63 17.39
N THR A 201 -25.24 -2.45 16.10
CA THR A 201 -26.04 -3.37 15.28
C THR A 201 -25.15 -4.39 14.57
N TYR A 202 -25.53 -5.67 14.57
CA TYR A 202 -24.84 -6.68 13.76
C TYR A 202 -25.05 -6.41 12.26
N PRO A 203 -24.03 -6.50 11.38
CA PRO A 203 -22.66 -6.96 11.65
C PRO A 203 -21.63 -5.83 11.88
N LEU A 204 -22.06 -4.59 12.12
CA LEU A 204 -21.15 -3.48 12.46
C LEU A 204 -20.42 -3.72 13.80
N THR A 205 -21.02 -4.51 14.69
CA THR A 205 -20.38 -4.98 15.93
C THR A 205 -19.15 -5.86 15.71
N VAL A 206 -19.03 -6.52 14.55
CA VAL A 206 -18.00 -7.53 14.29
C VAL A 206 -17.17 -7.28 13.03
N SER A 207 -17.48 -6.24 12.27
CA SER A 207 -16.76 -5.85 11.06
C SER A 207 -15.94 -4.57 11.29
N ASN A 208 -15.27 -4.12 10.23
CA ASN A 208 -14.58 -2.84 10.18
C ASN A 208 -15.14 -2.03 9.00
N ALA A 209 -15.79 -0.89 9.26
CA ALA A 209 -16.38 -0.03 8.22
C ALA A 209 -15.31 0.76 7.46
N ILE A 210 -14.62 0.07 6.56
CA ILE A 210 -13.68 0.62 5.57
C ILE A 210 -13.85 -0.09 4.22
N ASP A 211 -13.18 0.41 3.19
CA ASP A 211 -13.09 -0.16 1.85
C ASP A 211 -14.46 -0.35 1.18
N ALA A 212 -15.19 0.77 1.08
CA ALA A 212 -16.50 0.82 0.45
C ALA A 212 -16.42 0.37 -1.02
N SER A 213 -17.39 -0.43 -1.45
CA SER A 213 -17.68 -0.68 -2.86
C SER A 213 -19.19 -0.63 -3.11
N PHE A 214 -19.60 -0.41 -4.35
CA PHE A 214 -20.99 -0.21 -4.74
C PHE A 214 -21.36 -1.15 -5.88
N ILE A 215 -22.59 -1.65 -5.85
CA ILE A 215 -23.20 -2.35 -6.97
C ILE A 215 -24.70 -2.09 -6.98
N ALA A 216 -25.26 -1.90 -8.16
CA ALA A 216 -26.70 -1.97 -8.37
C ALA A 216 -27.06 -3.37 -8.89
N ASP A 217 -28.05 -4.00 -8.27
CA ASP A 217 -28.58 -5.27 -8.74
C ASP A 217 -29.20 -5.09 -10.13
N GLN A 218 -28.68 -5.80 -11.12
CA GLN A 218 -29.14 -5.78 -12.51
C GLN A 218 -30.60 -6.25 -12.64
N SER A 219 -31.12 -7.03 -11.69
CA SER A 219 -32.49 -7.55 -11.74
C SER A 219 -33.53 -6.60 -11.14
N THR A 220 -33.16 -5.85 -10.09
CA THR A 220 -34.10 -5.00 -9.34
C THR A 220 -33.78 -3.51 -9.40
N GLY A 221 -32.58 -3.14 -9.84
CA GLY A 221 -32.06 -1.78 -9.73
C GLY A 221 -31.66 -1.38 -8.31
N LYS A 222 -31.75 -2.27 -7.32
CA LYS A 222 -31.51 -1.93 -5.92
C LYS A 222 -30.02 -1.66 -5.64
N PRO A 223 -29.66 -0.53 -5.01
CA PRO A 223 -28.28 -0.21 -4.69
C PRO A 223 -27.79 -0.94 -3.43
N TYR A 224 -26.55 -1.43 -3.47
CA TYR A 224 -25.90 -2.09 -2.35
C TYR A 224 -24.52 -1.49 -2.08
N LEU A 225 -24.23 -1.30 -0.79
CA LEU A 225 -22.89 -1.01 -0.29
C LEU A 225 -22.23 -2.32 0.15
N LEU A 226 -21.00 -2.55 -0.31
CA LEU A 226 -20.09 -3.55 0.22
C LEU A 226 -19.05 -2.87 1.10
N TRP A 227 -18.60 -3.56 2.14
CA TRP A 227 -17.52 -3.08 3.00
C TRP A 227 -16.81 -4.24 3.68
N GLY A 228 -15.66 -3.94 4.27
CA GLY A 228 -15.01 -4.82 5.22
C GLY A 228 -13.54 -4.99 4.95
N SER A 229 -12.80 -5.04 6.04
CA SER A 229 -11.39 -5.34 6.06
C SER A 229 -11.09 -6.11 7.32
N TYR A 230 -10.44 -7.26 7.18
CA TYR A 230 -10.05 -8.10 8.31
C TYR A 230 -11.25 -8.56 9.16
N TRP A 231 -11.11 -8.66 10.49
CA TRP A 231 -12.14 -9.08 11.44
C TRP A 231 -12.98 -10.30 11.01
N GLN A 232 -14.25 -10.07 10.66
CA GLN A 232 -15.18 -11.07 10.18
C GLN A 232 -15.38 -11.03 8.67
N GLY A 233 -14.57 -10.30 7.91
CA GLY A 233 -14.57 -10.33 6.45
C GLY A 233 -15.42 -9.25 5.81
N ILE A 234 -15.96 -9.57 4.63
CA ILE A 234 -16.64 -8.61 3.73
C ILE A 234 -18.15 -8.83 3.80
N PHE A 235 -18.89 -7.75 4.00
CA PHE A 235 -20.34 -7.73 4.10
C PHE A 235 -20.95 -6.82 3.02
N GLN A 236 -22.26 -6.94 2.82
CA GLN A 236 -23.04 -6.11 1.92
C GLN A 236 -24.40 -5.79 2.52
N LEU A 237 -24.89 -4.56 2.33
CA LEU A 237 -26.20 -4.10 2.78
C LEU A 237 -26.88 -3.24 1.71
N PRO A 238 -28.22 -3.18 1.68
CA PRO A 238 -28.94 -2.26 0.82
C PRO A 238 -28.77 -0.80 1.26
N LEU A 239 -28.54 0.08 0.30
CA LEU A 239 -28.55 1.52 0.50
C LEU A 239 -29.95 2.09 0.26
N ALA A 240 -30.21 3.25 0.87
CA ALA A 240 -31.31 4.09 0.45
C ALA A 240 -31.10 4.57 -0.99
N ASP A 241 -32.20 4.98 -1.62
CA ASP A 241 -32.27 5.30 -3.04
C ASP A 241 -31.43 6.50 -3.48
N ASP A 242 -31.06 7.36 -2.53
CA ASP A 242 -30.19 8.53 -2.69
C ASP A 242 -28.72 8.23 -2.36
N LEU A 243 -28.40 7.00 -1.94
CA LEU A 243 -27.07 6.52 -1.51
C LEU A 243 -26.48 7.21 -0.27
N LEU A 244 -27.25 8.04 0.43
CA LEU A 244 -26.76 8.82 1.58
C LEU A 244 -26.87 8.07 2.91
N SER A 245 -27.68 7.03 2.97
CA SER A 245 -27.88 6.20 4.15
C SER A 245 -28.06 4.72 3.79
N VAL A 246 -28.07 3.87 4.81
CA VAL A 246 -28.61 2.52 4.69
C VAL A 246 -30.12 2.58 4.42
N GLU A 247 -30.68 1.55 3.79
CA GLU A 247 -32.12 1.50 3.50
C GLU A 247 -32.97 1.37 4.78
N ASP A 248 -32.52 0.55 5.73
CA ASP A 248 -33.20 0.25 6.98
C ASP A 248 -32.18 0.06 8.11
N GLU A 249 -32.48 0.51 9.33
CA GLU A 249 -31.60 0.40 10.49
C GLU A 249 -31.34 -1.05 10.95
N ARG A 250 -32.18 -2.00 10.54
CA ARG A 250 -31.95 -3.44 10.69
C ARG A 250 -30.82 -3.96 9.78
N LEU A 251 -30.30 -3.09 8.91
CA LEU A 251 -29.22 -3.27 7.96
C LEU A 251 -29.45 -4.29 6.85
N ASP A 252 -30.25 -5.35 7.05
CA ASP A 252 -30.37 -6.48 6.12
C ASP A 252 -29.02 -6.81 5.46
N ALA A 253 -28.01 -7.06 6.29
CA ALA A 253 -26.66 -7.26 5.82
C ALA A 253 -26.41 -8.74 5.48
N THR A 254 -25.76 -9.02 4.35
CA THR A 254 -25.30 -10.34 3.97
C THR A 254 -23.79 -10.45 4.10
N HIS A 255 -23.31 -11.57 4.63
CA HIS A 255 -21.90 -11.89 4.73
C HIS A 255 -21.42 -12.54 3.42
N LEU A 256 -20.40 -11.99 2.78
CA LEU A 256 -19.98 -12.40 1.44
C LEU A 256 -18.65 -13.17 1.40
N VAL A 257 -17.65 -12.77 2.19
CA VAL A 257 -16.31 -13.38 2.17
C VAL A 257 -15.81 -13.59 3.59
N PHE A 258 -15.35 -14.81 3.89
CA PHE A 258 -14.83 -15.17 5.21
C PHE A 258 -13.69 -16.18 5.14
N LEU A 259 -12.79 -16.15 6.13
CA LEU A 259 -11.73 -17.15 6.29
C LEU A 259 -11.88 -17.88 7.64
N PRO A 260 -12.59 -19.02 7.67
CA PRO A 260 -12.81 -19.76 8.92
C PRO A 260 -11.52 -20.34 9.48
N GLY A 261 -11.49 -20.56 10.80
CA GLY A 261 -10.37 -21.23 11.48
C GLY A 261 -9.06 -20.45 11.54
N ARG A 262 -9.05 -19.16 11.15
CA ARG A 262 -7.86 -18.30 11.21
C ARG A 262 -8.04 -17.14 12.17
N LYS A 263 -7.00 -16.88 12.98
CA LYS A 263 -6.94 -15.72 13.88
C LYS A 263 -6.92 -14.41 13.10
N VAL A 264 -6.08 -14.33 12.07
CA VAL A 264 -6.01 -13.21 11.13
C VAL A 264 -6.70 -13.61 9.85
N LYS A 265 -7.64 -12.79 9.39
CA LYS A 265 -8.46 -13.02 8.19
C LYS A 265 -8.21 -11.88 7.21
N PRO A 266 -7.11 -11.89 6.45
CA PRO A 266 -6.64 -10.72 5.74
C PRO A 266 -7.39 -10.55 4.40
N GLN A 267 -8.70 -10.35 4.46
CA GLN A 267 -9.55 -10.06 3.29
C GLN A 267 -10.11 -8.65 3.41
N GLU A 268 -9.95 -7.86 2.36
CA GLU A 268 -10.37 -6.46 2.29
C GLU A 268 -10.41 -5.94 0.84
N GLY A 269 -10.66 -4.64 0.64
CA GLY A 269 -10.60 -4.02 -0.69
C GLY A 269 -11.55 -4.68 -1.70
N SER A 270 -12.81 -4.89 -1.31
CA SER A 270 -13.80 -5.56 -2.15
C SER A 270 -14.21 -4.70 -3.35
N PHE A 271 -14.51 -5.32 -4.48
CA PHE A 271 -15.14 -4.68 -5.64
C PHE A 271 -16.12 -5.65 -6.29
N MET A 272 -17.28 -5.20 -6.76
CA MET A 272 -18.26 -6.08 -7.42
C MET A 272 -18.57 -5.61 -8.84
N THR A 273 -18.54 -6.55 -9.78
CA THR A 273 -19.01 -6.34 -11.16
C THR A 273 -20.13 -7.32 -11.51
N CYS A 274 -20.88 -7.02 -12.56
CA CYS A 274 -21.82 -7.97 -13.16
C CYS A 274 -21.51 -8.13 -14.65
N ARG A 275 -21.37 -9.38 -15.11
CA ARG A 275 -21.10 -9.71 -16.51
C ARG A 275 -21.77 -11.04 -16.85
N GLU A 276 -22.44 -11.10 -17.99
CA GLU A 276 -23.06 -12.33 -18.53
C GLU A 276 -23.96 -13.08 -17.51
N GLY A 277 -24.74 -12.32 -16.73
CA GLY A 277 -25.67 -12.88 -15.73
C GLY A 277 -25.01 -13.40 -14.45
N TYR A 278 -23.73 -13.11 -14.24
CA TYR A 278 -23.02 -13.40 -13.00
C TYR A 278 -22.53 -12.12 -12.33
N TYR A 279 -22.66 -12.07 -11.01
CA TYR A 279 -21.95 -11.13 -10.16
C TYR A 279 -20.58 -11.70 -9.82
N TYR A 280 -19.53 -10.91 -9.99
CA TYR A 280 -18.16 -11.25 -9.62
C TYR A 280 -17.74 -10.39 -8.44
N LEU A 281 -17.42 -11.04 -7.32
CA LEU A 281 -16.90 -10.40 -6.12
C LEU A 281 -15.39 -10.53 -6.08
N TRP A 282 -14.73 -9.42 -6.38
CA TRP A 282 -13.28 -9.23 -6.30
C TRP A 282 -12.91 -8.78 -4.89
N PHE A 283 -11.75 -9.22 -4.41
CA PHE A 283 -11.22 -8.78 -3.12
C PHE A 283 -9.72 -9.04 -3.06
N SER A 284 -9.05 -8.27 -2.21
CA SER A 284 -7.65 -8.50 -1.88
C SER A 284 -7.54 -9.52 -0.75
N HIS A 285 -6.55 -10.42 -0.84
CA HIS A 285 -6.22 -11.38 0.20
C HIS A 285 -4.74 -11.36 0.52
N GLY A 286 -4.39 -11.14 1.79
CA GLY A 286 -3.03 -11.18 2.31
C GLY A 286 -2.63 -9.90 3.05
N LYS A 287 -1.37 -9.79 3.46
CA LYS A 287 -0.86 -8.60 4.13
C LYS A 287 -0.45 -7.53 3.11
N CYS A 288 -1.02 -6.34 3.23
CA CYS A 288 -0.61 -5.15 2.49
C CYS A 288 0.17 -4.14 3.36
N CYS A 289 0.57 -3.07 2.66
CA CYS A 289 0.73 -1.69 3.16
C CYS A 289 1.90 -1.43 4.13
N ASP A 290 1.89 -2.03 5.33
CA ASP A 290 2.92 -1.80 6.34
C ASP A 290 3.92 -2.97 6.41
N PHE A 291 5.05 -2.76 5.76
CA PHE A 291 6.19 -3.69 5.74
C PHE A 291 7.35 -3.25 6.65
N HIS A 292 7.16 -2.27 7.55
CA HIS A 292 8.22 -1.79 8.45
C HIS A 292 8.75 -2.89 9.39
N LYS A 293 7.87 -3.84 9.77
CA LYS A 293 8.21 -5.01 10.58
C LYS A 293 8.66 -6.22 9.76
N GLY A 294 9.05 -5.97 8.51
CA GLY A 294 9.40 -7.00 7.54
C GLY A 294 8.23 -7.44 6.67
N PHE A 295 8.61 -8.14 5.61
CA PHE A 295 7.70 -8.70 4.63
C PHE A 295 7.09 -10.01 5.14
N PRO A 296 5.81 -10.29 4.83
CA PRO A 296 5.24 -11.60 5.06
C PRO A 296 5.98 -12.68 4.24
N ALA A 297 5.87 -13.94 4.65
CA ALA A 297 6.35 -15.06 3.84
C ALA A 297 5.66 -15.08 2.46
N MET A 298 6.36 -15.58 1.43
CA MET A 298 5.80 -15.68 0.08
C MET A 298 4.44 -16.39 0.08
N GLY A 299 3.46 -15.83 -0.64
CA GLY A 299 2.07 -16.29 -0.68
C GLY A 299 1.21 -15.79 0.49
N ARG A 300 1.75 -14.96 1.38
CA ARG A 300 1.00 -14.30 2.48
C ARG A 300 0.87 -12.80 2.30
N GLU A 301 1.59 -12.22 1.34
CA GLU A 301 1.35 -10.89 0.82
C GLU A 301 0.05 -10.81 0.01
N TYR A 302 -0.35 -9.60 -0.32
CA TYR A 302 -1.54 -9.31 -1.09
C TYR A 302 -1.60 -10.04 -2.43
N SER A 303 -2.80 -10.49 -2.77
CA SER A 303 -3.17 -11.10 -4.04
C SER A 303 -4.62 -10.75 -4.34
N ILE A 304 -4.94 -10.62 -5.63
CA ILE A 304 -6.27 -10.33 -6.12
C ILE A 304 -7.01 -11.64 -6.31
N ARG A 305 -8.18 -11.76 -5.68
CA ARG A 305 -9.02 -12.96 -5.75
C ARG A 305 -10.43 -12.63 -6.20
N VAL A 306 -11.09 -13.65 -6.76
CA VAL A 306 -12.48 -13.54 -7.24
C VAL A 306 -13.30 -14.78 -6.88
N GLY A 307 -14.59 -14.58 -6.63
CA GLY A 307 -15.62 -15.59 -6.75
C GLY A 307 -16.83 -15.02 -7.47
N ARG A 308 -17.75 -15.87 -7.91
CA ARG A 308 -18.97 -15.44 -8.61
C ARG A 308 -20.24 -16.04 -8.05
N SER A 309 -21.36 -15.37 -8.31
CA SER A 309 -22.71 -15.84 -7.99
C SER A 309 -23.70 -15.41 -9.07
N LYS A 310 -24.86 -16.07 -9.14
CA LYS A 310 -26.00 -15.59 -9.93
C LYS A 310 -26.79 -14.50 -9.20
N GLY A 311 -26.69 -14.43 -7.87
CA GLY A 311 -27.34 -13.40 -7.06
C GLY A 311 -26.35 -12.35 -6.58
N VAL A 312 -26.76 -11.09 -6.56
CA VAL A 312 -25.92 -9.96 -6.09
C VAL A 312 -25.47 -10.14 -4.63
N ARG A 313 -26.28 -10.85 -3.83
CA ARG A 313 -26.04 -11.18 -2.41
C ARG A 313 -25.42 -12.56 -2.20
N GLY A 314 -25.02 -13.26 -3.27
CA GLY A 314 -24.42 -14.58 -3.20
C GLY A 314 -25.43 -15.74 -3.21
N PRO A 315 -25.00 -16.95 -2.79
CA PRO A 315 -23.66 -17.29 -2.32
C PRO A 315 -22.61 -17.17 -3.42
N PHE A 316 -21.43 -16.67 -3.08
CA PHE A 316 -20.29 -16.59 -4.00
C PHE A 316 -19.40 -17.82 -3.87
N VAL A 317 -18.98 -18.37 -5.00
CA VAL A 317 -18.05 -19.51 -5.09
C VAL A 317 -16.91 -19.20 -6.04
N ASP A 318 -15.75 -19.81 -5.78
CA ASP A 318 -14.60 -19.71 -6.67
C ASP A 318 -14.67 -20.72 -7.84
N LYS A 319 -13.66 -20.73 -8.70
CA LYS A 319 -13.59 -21.59 -9.89
C LYS A 319 -13.68 -23.09 -9.57
N SER A 320 -13.26 -23.53 -8.38
CA SER A 320 -13.39 -24.94 -7.97
C SER A 320 -14.69 -25.25 -7.23
N GLY A 321 -15.58 -24.25 -7.08
CA GLY A 321 -16.87 -24.38 -6.41
C GLY A 321 -16.81 -24.17 -4.90
N LYS A 322 -15.66 -23.77 -4.34
CA LYS A 322 -15.54 -23.51 -2.90
C LYS A 322 -16.16 -22.15 -2.55
N LYS A 323 -17.01 -22.11 -1.53
CA LYS A 323 -17.65 -20.86 -1.09
C LYS A 323 -16.62 -19.86 -0.60
N LEU A 324 -16.83 -18.58 -0.91
CA LEU A 324 -16.01 -17.50 -0.36
C LEU A 324 -16.14 -17.39 1.16
N LEU A 325 -17.25 -17.84 1.74
CA LEU A 325 -17.44 -17.94 3.19
C LEU A 325 -16.64 -19.09 3.85
N ASP A 326 -16.13 -20.04 3.06
CA ASP A 326 -15.30 -21.15 3.53
C ASP A 326 -13.81 -20.92 3.22
N GLY A 327 -13.43 -19.67 2.94
CA GLY A 327 -12.08 -19.30 2.52
C GLY A 327 -11.77 -19.75 1.10
N GLY A 328 -12.77 -19.78 0.21
CA GLY A 328 -12.58 -19.84 -1.24
C GLY A 328 -12.05 -18.52 -1.82
N GLY A 329 -11.85 -18.51 -3.12
CA GLY A 329 -11.42 -17.35 -3.90
C GLY A 329 -10.34 -17.74 -4.88
N THR A 330 -10.63 -17.66 -6.17
CA THR A 330 -9.64 -17.93 -7.22
C THR A 330 -8.68 -16.77 -7.29
N THR A 331 -7.39 -17.03 -7.09
CA THR A 331 -6.35 -16.02 -7.33
C THR A 331 -6.31 -15.68 -8.82
N VAL A 332 -6.50 -14.41 -9.13
CA VAL A 332 -6.45 -13.87 -10.50
C VAL A 332 -5.11 -13.22 -10.76
N TYR A 333 -4.54 -12.54 -9.75
CA TYR A 333 -3.28 -11.84 -9.89
C TYR A 333 -2.54 -11.81 -8.54
N GLY A 334 -1.21 -11.89 -8.56
CA GLY A 334 -0.38 -11.92 -7.35
C GLY A 334 1.05 -11.49 -7.63
N SER A 335 1.89 -11.45 -6.60
CA SER A 335 3.31 -11.04 -6.74
C SER A 335 4.05 -11.85 -7.81
N ASN A 336 4.84 -11.16 -8.63
CA ASN A 336 5.43 -11.74 -9.83
C ASN A 336 6.67 -10.98 -10.34
N HIS A 337 7.41 -11.62 -11.24
CA HIS A 337 8.58 -11.09 -11.96
C HIS A 337 9.68 -10.48 -11.07
N GLY A 338 9.67 -10.73 -9.75
CA GLY A 338 10.54 -10.05 -8.80
C GLY A 338 10.33 -8.53 -8.73
N LEU A 339 9.28 -8.01 -9.37
CA LEU A 339 9.01 -6.58 -9.57
C LEU A 339 7.69 -6.15 -8.95
N VAL A 340 6.63 -6.92 -9.18
CA VAL A 340 5.30 -6.66 -8.66
C VAL A 340 5.17 -7.35 -7.32
N TYR A 341 5.02 -6.58 -6.25
CA TYR A 341 4.84 -7.12 -4.91
C TYR A 341 3.51 -6.67 -4.31
N ALA A 342 2.76 -7.63 -3.76
CA ALA A 342 1.53 -7.38 -3.01
C ALA A 342 0.47 -6.56 -3.80
N PRO A 343 0.08 -6.95 -5.02
CA PRO A 343 -0.95 -6.24 -5.79
C PRO A 343 -2.35 -6.38 -5.15
N GLY A 344 -3.12 -5.29 -5.13
CA GLY A 344 -4.52 -5.26 -4.67
C GLY A 344 -5.12 -3.86 -4.64
N GLY A 345 -6.16 -3.64 -3.83
CA GLY A 345 -6.99 -2.42 -3.88
C GLY A 345 -7.61 -2.25 -5.27
N ILE A 346 -8.41 -3.24 -5.66
CA ILE A 346 -8.81 -3.50 -7.05
C ILE A 346 -10.05 -2.69 -7.41
N GLY A 347 -10.11 -2.27 -8.67
CA GLY A 347 -11.38 -2.03 -9.34
C GLY A 347 -11.34 -2.43 -10.80
N ILE A 348 -12.50 -2.44 -11.43
CA ILE A 348 -12.70 -2.83 -12.82
C ILE A 348 -13.40 -1.70 -13.55
N LEU A 349 -12.78 -1.21 -14.63
CA LEU A 349 -13.49 -0.42 -15.63
C LEU A 349 -14.20 -1.39 -16.58
N PRO A 350 -15.53 -1.29 -16.75
CA PRO A 350 -16.27 -2.19 -17.61
C PRO A 350 -15.89 -2.00 -19.08
N GLU A 351 -16.01 -3.07 -19.85
CA GLU A 351 -15.84 -3.03 -21.31
C GLU A 351 -16.76 -1.99 -21.97
N ASN A 352 -16.25 -1.38 -23.03
CA ASN A 352 -16.99 -0.46 -23.87
C ASN A 352 -16.54 -0.62 -25.33
N LYS A 353 -16.98 0.29 -26.22
CA LYS A 353 -16.63 0.23 -27.65
C LYS A 353 -15.13 0.46 -27.96
N HIS A 354 -14.34 0.90 -26.97
CA HIS A 354 -12.94 1.28 -27.10
C HIS A 354 -11.99 0.29 -26.41
N HIS A 355 -12.42 -0.41 -25.37
CA HIS A 355 -11.61 -1.40 -24.65
C HIS A 355 -12.45 -2.51 -24.01
N GLN A 356 -11.80 -3.64 -23.72
CA GLN A 356 -12.34 -4.71 -22.88
C GLN A 356 -12.35 -4.29 -21.40
N ASP A 357 -12.77 -5.18 -20.49
CA ASP A 357 -12.67 -4.91 -19.05
C ASP A 357 -11.20 -4.59 -18.69
N ILE A 358 -10.99 -3.53 -17.90
CA ILE A 358 -9.65 -3.15 -17.43
C ILE A 358 -9.60 -3.29 -15.92
N MET A 359 -8.67 -4.11 -15.42
CA MET A 359 -8.43 -4.21 -13.98
C MET A 359 -7.36 -3.20 -13.58
N TYR A 360 -7.70 -2.28 -12.68
CA TYR A 360 -6.75 -1.37 -12.08
C TYR A 360 -6.52 -1.73 -10.60
N TYR A 361 -5.30 -1.49 -10.13
CA TYR A 361 -4.87 -1.84 -8.79
C TYR A 361 -3.63 -1.04 -8.39
N HIS A 362 -3.25 -1.11 -7.12
CA HIS A 362 -1.93 -0.67 -6.69
C HIS A 362 -1.05 -1.89 -6.41
N TYR A 363 0.27 -1.72 -6.49
CA TYR A 363 1.23 -2.70 -6.01
C TYR A 363 2.47 -1.97 -5.50
N ARG A 364 3.31 -2.68 -4.74
CA ARG A 364 4.61 -2.16 -4.35
C ARG A 364 5.68 -2.62 -5.33
N GLU A 365 6.39 -1.68 -5.94
CA GLU A 365 7.50 -2.04 -6.80
C GLU A 365 8.69 -2.54 -5.97
N SER A 366 9.16 -3.76 -6.26
CA SER A 366 10.34 -4.34 -5.63
C SER A 366 11.58 -4.10 -6.48
N HIS A 367 12.25 -2.96 -6.28
CA HIS A 367 13.64 -2.76 -6.73
C HIS A 367 14.59 -2.72 -5.54
N TYR A 368 15.51 -3.68 -5.47
CA TYR A 368 16.70 -3.61 -4.62
C TYR A 368 17.64 -2.58 -5.26
N PRO A 369 17.83 -1.33 -4.73
CA PRO A 369 18.01 -1.00 -3.32
C PRO A 369 17.09 0.12 -2.77
N SER A 370 16.02 0.51 -3.47
CA SER A 370 15.09 1.55 -2.99
C SER A 370 13.65 1.06 -2.96
N LEU A 371 13.22 0.63 -1.77
CA LEU A 371 11.84 0.27 -1.48
C LEU A 371 11.00 1.54 -1.25
N LYS A 372 10.62 2.23 -2.33
CA LYS A 372 9.66 3.35 -2.26
C LYS A 372 8.22 2.80 -2.29
N GLU A 373 7.27 3.51 -1.71
CA GLU A 373 5.87 3.36 -2.11
C GLU A 373 5.75 3.98 -3.51
N THR A 374 5.25 3.26 -4.51
CA THR A 374 5.34 3.63 -5.94
C THR A 374 4.08 3.17 -6.71
N PRO A 375 3.81 3.70 -7.92
CA PRO A 375 2.52 4.02 -8.60
C PRO A 375 1.20 3.21 -8.41
N THR A 376 0.08 3.78 -8.85
CA THR A 376 -1.11 3.08 -9.37
C THR A 376 -0.71 2.33 -10.63
N TYR A 377 -1.36 1.22 -10.95
CA TYR A 377 -1.09 0.48 -12.18
C TYR A 377 -2.38 -0.16 -12.69
N TRP A 378 -2.40 -0.58 -13.94
CA TRP A 378 -3.55 -1.22 -14.57
C TRP A 378 -3.09 -2.29 -15.53
N ASP A 379 -3.90 -3.33 -15.65
CA ASP A 379 -3.64 -4.47 -16.51
C ASP A 379 -4.89 -4.79 -17.32
N PHE A 380 -4.68 -5.23 -18.56
CA PHE A 380 -5.77 -5.61 -19.46
C PHE A 380 -6.10 -7.09 -19.23
N PHE A 381 -7.40 -7.42 -19.14
CA PHE A 381 -7.87 -8.81 -19.04
C PHE A 381 -8.67 -9.23 -20.26
#